data_AF-A0A507EFP8-F1
#
_entry.id   AF-A0A507EFP8-F1
#
_cell.length_a   1.000
_cell.length_b   1.000
_cell.length_c   1.000
_cell.angle_alpha   90.00
_cell.angle_beta   90.00
_cell.angle_gamma   90.00
#
_symmetry.space_group_name_H-M   'P 1'
#
loop_
_entity.id
_entity.type
_entity.pdbx_description
1 polymer ?
#
loop_
_entity_poly.entity_id
_entity_poly.type
_entity_poly.pdbx_seq_one_letter_code
_entity_poly.pdbx_strand_id
1 'polypeptide(L)' 'MNFATKEYFARFKSSCFFPFAQIIFEIPDQPNPRYHFPLLLSPFSYSTYRGT' A
#
# COMPACT_ATOMS: atom_id res chain seq x y z
N MET A 1 0.01 7.00 -4.04
CA MET A 1 -0.49 6.69 -2.68
C MET A 1 0.67 6.17 -1.83
N ASN A 2 0.87 6.67 -0.59
CA ASN A 2 2.03 6.30 0.24
C ASN A 2 1.60 5.72 1.60
N PHE A 3 2.17 4.59 1.98
CA PHE A 3 1.93 3.91 3.24
C PHE A 3 3.21 3.86 4.10
N ALA A 4 3.14 4.42 5.31
CA ALA A 4 4.23 4.42 6.28
C ALA A 4 4.38 3.05 6.98
N THR A 5 4.79 2.02 6.23
CA THR A 5 4.80 0.62 6.68
C THR A 5 5.76 0.37 7.84
N LYS A 6 6.94 1.01 7.83
CA LYS A 6 7.91 0.86 8.92
C LYS A 6 7.39 1.49 10.21
N GLU A 7 6.84 2.70 10.12
CA GLU A 7 6.23 3.40 11.23
C GLU A 7 5.03 2.61 11.78
N TYR A 8 4.24 1.98 10.89
CA TYR A 8 3.15 1.11 11.28
C TYR A 8 3.63 -0.07 12.13
N PHE A 9 4.62 -0.85 11.66
CA PHE A 9 5.14 -2.00 12.42
C PHE A 9 5.93 -1.60 13.68
N ALA A 10 6.59 -0.45 13.67
CA ALA A 10 7.30 0.08 14.83
C ALA A 10 6.37 0.29 16.04
N ARG A 11 5.10 0.66 15.82
CA ARG A 11 4.08 0.78 16.88
C ARG A 11 3.79 -0.55 17.58
N PHE A 12 4.03 -1.65 16.90
CA PHE A 12 3.86 -3.01 17.42
C PHE A 12 5.18 -3.63 17.89
N LYS A 13 6.26 -2.85 18.01
CA LYS A 13 7.61 -3.33 18.32
C LYS A 13 8.10 -4.43 17.37
N SER A 14 7.59 -4.43 16.12
CA SER A 14 7.97 -5.39 15.09
C SER A 14 8.87 -4.72 14.06
N SER A 15 9.80 -5.49 13.49
CA SER A 15 10.59 -5.03 12.35
C SER A 15 9.75 -5.05 11.08
N CYS A 16 10.12 -4.20 10.13
CA CYS A 16 9.60 -4.24 8.77
C CYS A 16 10.77 -4.04 7.82
N PHE A 17 10.83 -4.85 6.78
CA PHE A 17 11.85 -4.77 5.76
C PHE A 17 11.72 -3.50 4.92
N PHE A 18 10.48 -3.02 4.73
CA PHE A 18 10.18 -1.89 3.86
C PHE A 18 10.09 -0.59 4.68
N PRO A 19 10.87 0.45 4.33
CA PRO A 19 10.78 1.75 5.00
C PRO A 19 9.38 2.38 4.82
N PHE A 20 8.81 2.23 3.63
CA PHE A 20 7.43 2.59 3.29
C PHE A 20 7.01 1.80 2.03
N ALA A 21 5.72 1.76 1.73
CA ALA A 21 5.19 1.22 0.49
C ALA A 21 4.50 2.31 -0.32
N GLN A 22 5.04 2.61 -1.51
CA GLN A 22 4.46 3.58 -2.42
C GLN A 22 3.77 2.85 -3.58
N ILE A 23 2.48 3.15 -3.76
CA ILE A 23 1.67 2.60 -4.85
C ILE A 23 1.49 3.69 -5.90
N ILE A 24 1.98 3.42 -7.11
CA ILE A 24 1.95 4.30 -8.28
C ILE A 24 1.01 3.66 -9.30
N PHE A 25 0.09 4.45 -9.83
CA PHE A 25 -0.89 4.01 -10.83
C PHE A 25 -1.33 5.20 -11.67
N GLU A 26 -1.79 4.92 -12.89
CA GLU A 26 -2.35 5.91 -13.79
C GLU A 26 -3.87 6.03 -13.58
N ILE A 27 -4.40 7.24 -13.75
CA ILE A 27 -5.83 7.52 -13.72
C ILE A 27 -6.26 7.83 -15.15
N PRO A 28 -6.84 6.87 -15.91
CA PRO A 28 -7.39 7.14 -17.22
C PRO A 28 -8.61 8.08 -17.13
N ASP A 29 -8.83 8.86 -18.19
CA ASP A 29 -9.94 9.81 -18.28
C ASP A 29 -11.26 9.06 -18.53
N GLN A 30 -11.94 8.68 -17.44
CA GLN A 30 -13.24 8.01 -17.43
C GLN A 30 -14.20 8.77 -16.51
N PRO A 31 -15.50 8.87 -16.84
CA PRO A 31 -16.47 9.46 -15.93
C PRO A 31 -16.69 8.57 -14.71
N ASN A 32 -16.44 9.12 -13.51
CA ASN A 32 -16.68 8.51 -12.19
C ASN A 32 -15.95 7.18 -11.88
N PRO A 33 -14.61 7.10 -12.01
CA PRO A 33 -13.89 5.87 -11.76
C PRO A 33 -13.65 5.66 -10.26
N ARG A 34 -14.11 4.52 -9.72
CA ARG A 34 -13.76 4.07 -8.37
C ARG A 34 -12.48 3.25 -8.44
N TYR A 35 -11.46 3.69 -7.71
CA TYR A 35 -10.20 2.96 -7.58
C TYR A 35 -10.01 2.48 -6.15
N HIS A 36 -9.85 1.17 -5.99
CA HIS A 36 -9.54 0.55 -4.72
C HIS A 36 -8.20 -0.18 -4.86
N PHE A 37 -7.20 0.23 -4.08
CA PHE A 37 -5.87 -0.38 -4.07
C PHE A 37 -5.56 -0.90 -2.67
N PRO A 38 -5.99 -2.13 -2.31
CA PRO A 38 -5.63 -2.74 -1.05
C PRO A 38 -4.12 -2.99 -0.96
N LEU A 39 -3.62 -2.99 0.28
CA LEU A 39 -2.27 -3.40 0.61
C LEU A 39 -2.34 -4.60 1.56
N LEU A 40 -1.98 -5.79 1.05
CA LEU A 40 -1.78 -6.97 1.87
C LEU A 40 -0.35 -6.92 2.39
N LEU A 41 -0.19 -6.77 3.70
CA LEU A 41 1.09 -6.41 4.31
C LEU A 41 1.52 -7.43 5.35
N SER A 42 2.74 -7.94 5.20
CA SER A 42 3.50 -8.63 6.25
C SER A 42 4.83 -7.90 6.50
N PRO A 43 5.55 -8.21 7.59
CA PRO A 43 6.84 -7.58 7.87
C PRO A 43 7.89 -7.69 6.74
N PHE A 44 7.83 -8.75 5.92
CA PHE A 44 8.85 -9.06 4.91
C PHE A 44 8.28 -9.32 3.49
N SER A 45 6.98 -9.15 3.31
CA SER A 45 6.34 -9.18 1.99
C SER A 45 5.14 -8.25 1.96
N TYR A 46 4.84 -7.72 0.79
CA TYR A 46 3.54 -7.09 0.56
C TYR A 46 3.08 -7.35 -0.86
N SER A 47 1.77 -7.24 -1.07
CA SER A 47 1.17 -7.22 -2.40
C SER A 47 0.08 -6.17 -2.46
N THR A 48 -0.15 -5.67 -3.67
CA THR A 48 -1.23 -4.73 -3.99
C THR A 48 -1.82 -5.13 -5.33
N TYR A 49 -3.06 -4.75 -5.56
CA TYR A 49 -3.75 -4.97 -6.83
C TYR A 49 -4.88 -3.95 -6.98
N ARG A 50 -5.45 -3.82 -8.18
CA ARG A 50 -6.67 -3.03 -8.40
C ARG A 50 -7.89 -3.87 -8.01
N GLY A 51 -8.56 -3.49 -6.94
CA GLY A 51 -9.89 -3.98 -6.57
C GLY A 51 -11.02 -3.19 -7.24
N THR A 52 -12.25 -3.62 -6.96
CA THR A 52 -13.51 -2.98 -7.35
C THR A 52 -14.05 -2.07 -6.26
#